data_AF-A0A7C9A660-F1
#
_entry.id   AF-A0A7C9A660-F1
#
_cell.length_a   1.000
_cell.length_b   1.000
_cell.length_c   1.000
_cell.angle_alpha   90.00
_cell.angle_beta   90.00
_cell.angle_gamma   90.00
#
_symmetry.space_group_name_H-M   'P 1'
#
loop_
_entity.id
_entity.type
_entity.pdbx_description
1 polymer ?
#
loop_
_entity_poly.entity_id
_entity_poly.type
_entity_poly.pdbx_seq_one_letter_code
_entity_poly.pdbx_strand_id
1 'polypeptide(L)'
;GLQPHANLRTLWIWGYNGESLPSWMMKNQLHCSLPNLMRIEISFKDSCKVTNLCSFGRLPHLQNLWLRELNSVEYIEEDEDDAPVMGEAISEVAPLFPSLEDLLLSGMPKLKGWRRDSRNTKGSARPPSFPRLNRLMLLQVGFEVVPDEFRGLSSLRTL
;
A
#
# COMPACT_ATOMS: atom_id res chain seq x y z
N GLY A 1 17.90 4.87 13.52
CA GLY A 1 16.57 5.43 13.24
C GLY A 1 15.55 4.85 14.20
N LEU A 2 14.46 5.56 14.47
CA LEU A 2 13.40 5.10 15.38
C LEU A 2 12.56 4.03 14.68
N GLN A 3 12.80 2.76 15.00
CA GLN A 3 11.93 1.65 14.58
C GLN A 3 10.90 1.40 15.70
N PRO A 4 9.60 1.34 15.38
CA PRO A 4 8.58 1.04 16.39
C PRO A 4 8.68 -0.39 16.92
N HIS A 5 8.07 -0.62 18.08
CA HIS A 5 7.99 -1.97 18.67
C HIS A 5 7.04 -2.89 17.89
N ALA A 6 7.33 -4.19 17.81
CA ALA A 6 6.56 -5.18 17.05
C ALA A 6 5.09 -5.36 17.52
N ASN A 7 4.77 -4.90 18.73
CA ASN A 7 3.39 -4.90 19.27
C ASN A 7 2.58 -3.66 18.82
N LEU A 8 3.15 -2.77 18.02
CA LEU A 8 2.45 -1.60 17.51
C LEU A 8 1.26 -2.05 16.65
N ARG A 9 0.07 -1.56 17.01
CA ARG A 9 -1.18 -1.82 16.27
C ARG A 9 -1.59 -0.68 15.36
N THR A 10 -1.16 0.53 15.66
CA THR A 10 -1.52 1.73 14.91
C THR A 10 -0.28 2.57 14.66
N LEU A 11 -0.04 2.87 13.39
CA LEU A 11 1.05 3.72 12.94
C LEU A 11 0.49 4.98 12.29
N TRP A 12 0.91 6.12 12.80
CA TRP A 12 0.61 7.43 12.22
C TRP A 12 1.91 8.12 11.83
N ILE A 13 2.00 8.55 10.58
CA ILE A 13 3.12 9.34 10.07
C ILE A 13 2.55 10.62 9.47
N TRP A 14 2.64 11.72 10.23
CA TRP A 14 2.09 13.02 9.84
C TRP A 14 3.18 14.08 9.69
N GLY A 15 3.04 14.96 8.70
CA GLY A 15 3.92 16.12 8.53
C GLY A 15 5.38 15.76 8.21
N TYR A 16 5.61 14.55 7.68
CA TYR A 16 6.94 14.10 7.29
C TYR A 16 7.44 14.87 6.07
N ASN A 17 8.59 15.54 6.22
CA ASN A 17 9.24 16.33 5.16
C ASN A 17 10.51 15.64 4.61
N GLY A 18 10.72 14.35 4.89
CA GLY A 18 11.83 13.61 4.31
C GLY A 18 11.62 13.30 2.83
N GLU A 19 12.72 13.01 2.14
CA GLU A 19 12.68 12.70 0.70
C GLU A 19 12.30 11.23 0.42
N SER A 20 12.39 10.36 1.43
CA SER A 20 12.01 8.94 1.38
C SER A 20 11.44 8.48 2.71
N LEU A 21 10.61 7.43 2.72
CA LEU A 21 10.12 6.85 3.97
C LEU A 21 11.28 6.33 4.85
N PRO A 22 11.08 6.22 6.18
CA PRO A 22 12.10 5.64 7.06
C PRO A 22 12.59 4.28 6.55
N SER A 23 13.90 4.04 6.65
CA SER A 23 14.51 2.83 6.08
C SER A 23 13.94 1.52 6.62
N TRP A 24 13.45 1.49 7.87
CA TRP A 24 12.77 0.31 8.43
C TRP A 24 11.45 -0.01 7.72
N MET A 25 10.81 0.99 7.12
CA MET A 25 9.56 0.84 6.37
C MET A 25 9.85 0.32 4.96
N MET A 26 10.97 0.75 4.36
CA MET A 26 11.38 0.40 2.99
C MET A 26 12.10 -0.97 2.86
N LYS A 27 12.20 -1.76 3.93
CA LYS A 27 12.96 -3.04 3.93
C LYS A 27 12.19 -4.24 3.36
N ASN A 28 11.02 -4.05 2.75
CA ASN A 28 10.15 -5.10 2.20
C ASN A 28 9.78 -6.24 3.18
N GLN A 29 10.02 -6.03 4.48
CA GLN A 29 9.77 -6.97 5.58
C GLN A 29 8.96 -6.30 6.69
N LEU A 30 8.06 -5.38 6.31
CA LEU A 30 7.22 -4.66 7.25
C LEU A 30 6.34 -5.63 8.06
N HIS A 31 5.91 -6.74 7.43
CA HIS A 31 5.16 -7.81 8.08
C HIS A 31 5.95 -8.56 9.15
N CYS A 32 7.27 -8.70 9.00
CA CYS A 32 8.13 -9.28 10.05
C CYS A 32 8.41 -8.28 11.18
N SER A 33 8.59 -7.01 10.82
CA SER A 33 8.96 -5.95 11.77
C SER A 33 7.78 -5.46 12.62
N LEU A 34 6.58 -5.40 12.03
CA LEU A 34 5.34 -4.91 12.63
C LEU A 34 4.18 -5.90 12.36
N PRO A 35 4.28 -7.15 12.86
CA PRO A 35 3.32 -8.20 12.52
C PRO A 35 1.89 -7.90 13.01
N ASN A 36 1.76 -7.12 14.08
CA ASN A 36 0.48 -6.81 14.73
C ASN A 36 -0.18 -5.52 14.20
N LEU A 37 0.34 -4.95 13.11
CA LEU A 37 -0.11 -3.66 12.63
C LEU A 37 -1.51 -3.78 11.99
N MET A 38 -2.45 -3.03 12.55
CA MET A 38 -3.87 -3.03 12.16
C MET A 38 -4.26 -1.77 11.42
N ARG A 39 -3.62 -0.64 11.71
CA ARG A 39 -3.93 0.65 11.10
C ARG A 39 -2.67 1.38 10.71
N ILE A 40 -2.66 1.89 9.48
CA ILE A 40 -1.64 2.78 8.96
C ILE A 40 -2.33 4.05 8.46
N GLU A 41 -1.84 5.19 8.95
CA GLU A 41 -2.17 6.50 8.38
C GLU A 41 -0.88 7.22 8.03
N ILE A 42 -0.74 7.58 6.75
CA ILE A 42 0.37 8.37 6.24
C ILE A 42 -0.23 9.62 5.63
N SER A 43 0.15 10.77 6.16
CA SER A 43 -0.31 12.08 5.68
C SER A 43 0.86 13.03 5.61
N PHE A 44 1.24 13.45 4.40
CA PHE A 44 2.35 14.38 4.21
C PHE A 44 1.83 15.79 3.93
N LYS A 45 2.77 16.74 3.74
CA LYS A 45 2.47 18.10 3.30
C LYS A 45 2.78 18.23 1.82
N ASP A 46 2.24 19.28 1.20
CA ASP A 46 2.33 19.52 -0.25
C ASP A 46 3.73 19.44 -0.86
N SER A 47 4.76 19.73 -0.07
CA SER A 47 6.17 19.71 -0.48
C SER A 47 6.84 18.34 -0.39
N CYS A 48 6.12 17.27 -0.06
CA CYS A 48 6.73 15.95 0.12
C CYS A 48 7.18 15.34 -1.22
N LYS A 49 8.44 14.91 -1.25
CA LYS A 49 9.09 14.32 -2.41
C LYS A 49 9.06 12.79 -2.43
N VAL A 50 8.40 12.15 -1.46
CA VAL A 50 8.28 10.69 -1.41
C VAL A 50 7.55 10.21 -2.67
N THR A 51 8.24 9.47 -3.52
CA THR A 51 7.69 8.88 -4.75
C THR A 51 7.28 7.43 -4.58
N ASN A 52 7.93 6.72 -3.65
CA ASN A 52 7.80 5.28 -3.49
C ASN A 52 7.32 4.95 -2.08
N LEU A 53 6.37 4.03 -1.98
CA LEU A 53 5.88 3.47 -0.74
C LEU A 53 6.43 2.05 -0.55
N CYS A 54 6.32 1.52 0.67
CA CYS A 54 6.60 0.12 0.94
C CYS A 54 5.39 -0.77 0.61
N SER A 55 5.60 -2.07 0.40
CA SER A 55 4.47 -3.00 0.27
C SER A 55 3.72 -3.16 1.61
N PHE A 56 2.42 -2.90 1.57
CA PHE A 56 1.50 -3.10 2.69
C PHE A 56 0.74 -4.43 2.59
N GLY A 57 0.69 -5.04 1.39
CA GLY A 57 -0.18 -6.18 1.10
C GLY A 57 0.15 -7.45 1.88
N ARG A 58 1.36 -7.58 2.42
CA ARG A 58 1.79 -8.73 3.24
C ARG A 58 1.45 -8.59 4.73
N LEU A 59 0.86 -7.48 5.17
CA LEU A 59 0.47 -7.29 6.57
C LEU A 59 -0.80 -8.11 6.90
N PRO A 60 -0.71 -9.13 7.77
CA PRO A 60 -1.81 -10.09 7.97
C PRO A 60 -3.01 -9.49 8.71
N HIS A 61 -2.79 -8.47 9.53
CA HIS A 61 -3.81 -7.88 10.40
C HIS A 61 -4.21 -6.46 10.00
N LEU A 62 -3.72 -5.94 8.87
CA LEU A 62 -4.00 -4.58 8.43
C LEU A 62 -5.48 -4.45 8.04
N GLN A 63 -6.22 -3.66 8.80
CA GLN A 63 -7.65 -3.36 8.61
C GLN A 63 -7.88 -1.99 7.97
N ASN A 64 -7.07 -1.00 8.34
CA ASN A 64 -7.20 0.37 7.83
C ASN A 64 -5.90 0.83 7.17
N LEU A 65 -5.98 1.25 5.91
CA LEU A 65 -4.88 1.88 5.18
C LEU A 65 -5.34 3.23 4.64
N TRP A 66 -4.82 4.31 5.25
CA TRP A 66 -5.15 5.68 4.87
C TRP A 66 -3.90 6.41 4.39
N LEU A 67 -3.93 6.83 3.14
CA LEU A 67 -2.85 7.55 2.46
C LEU A 67 -3.38 8.92 2.03
N ARG A 68 -2.74 9.99 2.52
CA ARG A 68 -3.17 11.37 2.28
C ARG A 68 -2.01 12.27 1.85
N GLU A 69 -2.29 13.19 0.92
CA GLU A 69 -1.36 14.26 0.52
C GLU A 69 0.00 13.72 0.03
N LEU A 70 -0.03 12.59 -0.70
CA LEU A 70 1.16 11.94 -1.25
C LEU A 70 1.37 12.37 -2.70
N ASN A 71 1.63 13.67 -2.90
CA ASN A 71 1.56 14.35 -4.20
C ASN A 71 2.54 13.84 -5.27
N SER A 72 3.60 13.15 -4.84
CA SER A 72 4.65 12.63 -5.74
C SER A 72 4.54 11.12 -6.01
N VAL A 73 3.61 10.42 -5.34
CA VAL A 73 3.46 8.96 -5.48
C VAL A 73 2.67 8.63 -6.74
N GLU A 74 3.23 7.75 -7.57
CA GLU A 74 2.58 7.26 -8.79
C GLU A 74 1.93 5.89 -8.63
N TYR A 75 2.47 5.04 -7.74
CA TYR A 75 2.00 3.67 -7.49
C TYR A 75 2.12 3.34 -6.01
N ILE A 76 1.22 2.53 -5.48
CA ILE A 76 1.15 2.18 -4.04
C ILE A 76 2.05 1.00 -3.70
N GLU A 77 2.18 0.05 -4.63
CA GLU A 77 3.13 -1.05 -4.51
C GLU A 77 4.07 -1.07 -5.72
N GLU A 78 5.34 -1.33 -5.46
CA GLU A 78 6.29 -1.66 -6.52
C GLU A 78 6.20 -3.15 -6.85
N ASP A 79 6.36 -3.50 -8.13
CA ASP A 79 6.62 -4.88 -8.52
C ASP A 79 7.98 -5.26 -7.95
N GLU A 80 7.98 -6.17 -6.98
CA GLU A 80 9.20 -6.86 -6.60
C GLU A 80 9.55 -7.79 -7.77
N ASP A 81 10.73 -7.61 -8.38
CA ASP A 81 11.36 -8.72 -9.08
C ASP A 81 11.38 -9.89 -8.11
N ASP A 82 10.76 -11.01 -8.51
CA ASP A 82 10.77 -12.30 -7.83
C ASP A 82 12.22 -12.82 -7.73
N ALA A 83 13.03 -12.21 -6.86
CA ALA A 83 14.23 -12.85 -6.36
C ALA A 83 13.76 -13.83 -5.28
N PRO A 84 13.86 -15.15 -5.48
CA PRO A 84 13.47 -16.11 -4.47
C PRO A 84 14.35 -15.89 -3.26
N VAL A 85 13.78 -15.33 -2.19
CA VAL A 85 14.38 -15.44 -0.87
C VAL A 85 14.31 -16.92 -0.51
N MET A 86 15.40 -17.62 -0.77
CA MET A 86 15.66 -18.99 -0.36
C MET A 86 15.36 -19.11 1.14
N GLY A 87 14.16 -19.60 1.48
CA GLY A 87 13.80 -19.90 2.86
C GLY A 87 12.36 -19.61 3.26
N GLU A 88 11.64 -18.73 2.55
CA GLU A 88 10.24 -18.44 2.90
C GLU A 88 9.32 -18.81 1.74
N ALA A 89 8.84 -20.06 1.79
CA ALA A 89 7.65 -20.47 1.07
C ALA A 89 6.42 -19.77 1.67
N ILE A 90 6.36 -18.43 1.58
CA ILE A 90 5.10 -17.71 1.66
C ILE A 90 4.42 -18.02 0.33
N SER A 91 3.69 -19.13 0.34
CA SER A 91 2.97 -19.69 -0.78
C SER A 91 2.43 -18.58 -1.69
N GLU A 92 2.78 -18.63 -2.98
CA GLU A 92 2.24 -17.84 -4.10
C GLU A 92 0.69 -17.81 -4.16
N VAL A 93 0.04 -18.54 -3.24
CA VAL A 93 -1.39 -18.74 -3.08
C VAL A 93 -2.04 -17.72 -2.10
N ALA A 94 -1.29 -17.10 -1.17
CA ALA A 94 -1.90 -16.27 -0.11
C ALA A 94 -2.46 -14.91 -0.63
N PRO A 95 -3.69 -14.49 -0.24
CA PRO A 95 -4.25 -13.20 -0.64
C PRO A 95 -3.40 -12.04 -0.10
N LEU A 96 -3.10 -11.07 -0.96
CA LEU A 96 -2.65 -9.75 -0.51
C LEU A 96 -3.80 -9.09 0.25
N PHE A 97 -3.48 -8.25 1.23
CA PHE A 97 -4.46 -7.52 2.05
C PHE A 97 -5.57 -8.42 2.64
N PRO A 98 -5.24 -9.52 3.33
CA PRO A 98 -6.21 -10.51 3.79
C PRO A 98 -7.26 -9.96 4.78
N SER A 99 -6.92 -8.87 5.48
CA SER A 99 -7.74 -8.27 6.54
C SER A 99 -8.19 -6.84 6.25
N LEU A 100 -7.88 -6.28 5.07
CA LEU A 100 -8.13 -4.87 4.80
C LEU A 100 -9.64 -4.61 4.65
N GLU A 101 -10.17 -3.76 5.52
CA GLU A 101 -11.60 -3.42 5.58
C GLU A 101 -11.87 -2.00 5.06
N ASP A 102 -10.88 -1.12 5.15
CA ASP A 102 -11.02 0.30 4.88
C ASP A 102 -9.76 0.87 4.22
N LEU A 103 -9.95 1.31 2.98
CA LEU A 103 -8.92 1.93 2.16
C LEU A 103 -9.34 3.37 1.82
N LEU A 104 -8.49 4.32 2.20
CA LEU A 104 -8.66 5.73 1.89
C LEU A 104 -7.43 6.25 1.17
N LEU A 105 -7.64 6.78 -0.03
CA LEU A 105 -6.65 7.51 -0.82
C LEU A 105 -7.16 8.93 -1.01
N SER A 106 -6.43 9.94 -0.53
CA SER A 106 -6.85 11.34 -0.62
C SER A 106 -5.68 12.25 -1.03
N GLY A 107 -5.90 13.22 -1.90
CA GLY A 107 -4.85 14.18 -2.27
C GLY A 107 -3.62 13.47 -2.87
N MET A 108 -3.85 12.62 -3.86
CA MET A 108 -2.78 11.87 -4.55
C MET A 108 -2.86 12.11 -6.07
N PRO A 109 -2.62 13.34 -6.54
CA PRO A 109 -2.89 13.76 -7.92
C PRO A 109 -2.04 13.06 -8.98
N LYS A 110 -0.89 12.46 -8.62
CA LYS A 110 -0.02 11.72 -9.55
C LYS A 110 -0.24 10.21 -9.53
N LEU A 111 -1.14 9.72 -8.69
CA LEU A 111 -1.39 8.29 -8.54
C LEU A 111 -2.02 7.72 -9.81
N LYS A 112 -1.29 6.84 -10.50
CA LYS A 112 -1.68 6.24 -11.79
C LYS A 112 -2.34 4.87 -11.64
N GLY A 113 -1.95 4.12 -10.62
CA GLY A 113 -2.45 2.76 -10.40
C GLY A 113 -2.03 2.20 -9.05
N TRP A 114 -2.45 0.97 -8.77
CA TRP A 114 -2.03 0.29 -7.55
C TRP A 114 -0.58 -0.20 -7.66
N ARG A 115 -0.27 -0.90 -8.76
CA ARG A 115 1.06 -1.37 -9.13
C ARG A 115 1.42 -0.85 -10.51
N ARG A 116 2.72 -0.76 -10.78
CA ARG A 116 3.22 -0.40 -12.11
C ARG A 116 3.10 -1.64 -12.98
N ASP A 117 2.30 -1.60 -14.05
CA ASP A 117 2.33 -2.67 -15.05
C ASP A 117 3.72 -2.74 -15.70
N SER A 118 4.53 -3.70 -15.28
CA SER A 118 5.81 -4.01 -15.89
C SER A 118 5.55 -4.62 -17.27
N ARG A 119 5.67 -3.76 -18.28
CA ARG A 119 5.51 -4.07 -19.71
C ARG A 119 6.09 -5.44 -20.08
N ASN A 120 5.22 -6.30 -20.61
CA ASN A 120 5.52 -7.42 -21.53
C ASN A 120 5.66 -8.87 -20.99
N THR A 121 5.20 -9.19 -19.78
CA THR A 121 4.93 -10.61 -19.42
C THR A 121 3.43 -10.82 -19.27
N LYS A 122 2.83 -11.45 -20.29
CA LYS A 122 1.50 -12.05 -20.15
C LYS A 122 1.60 -13.18 -19.12
N GLY A 123 1.37 -12.88 -17.85
CA GLY A 123 0.94 -13.85 -16.84
C GLY A 123 1.88 -14.13 -15.68
N SER A 124 2.20 -13.17 -14.81
CA SER A 124 2.74 -13.53 -13.48
C SER A 124 2.47 -12.55 -12.33
N ALA A 125 2.13 -11.29 -12.58
CA ALA A 125 1.76 -10.39 -11.48
C ALA A 125 0.32 -10.67 -11.04
N ARG A 126 0.15 -11.38 -9.92
CA ARG A 126 -1.16 -11.62 -9.31
C ARG A 126 -1.74 -10.27 -8.84
N PRO A 127 -2.98 -9.92 -9.21
CA PRO A 127 -3.58 -8.67 -8.78
C PRO A 127 -3.72 -8.66 -7.25
N PRO A 128 -3.59 -7.48 -6.61
CA PRO A 128 -3.99 -7.36 -5.21
C PRO A 128 -5.44 -7.81 -5.05
N SER A 129 -5.66 -8.59 -4.00
CA SER A 129 -6.99 -9.06 -3.62
C SER A 129 -7.41 -8.27 -2.39
N PHE A 130 -8.70 -7.96 -2.26
CA PHE A 130 -9.21 -7.23 -1.10
C PHE A 130 -10.44 -7.96 -0.55
N PRO A 131 -10.26 -9.19 -0.03
CA PRO A 131 -11.38 -10.10 0.28
C PRO A 131 -12.33 -9.60 1.38
N ARG A 132 -11.92 -8.60 2.17
CA ARG A 132 -12.69 -8.04 3.29
C ARG A 132 -13.00 -6.55 3.15
N LEU A 133 -12.71 -5.95 2.01
CA LEU A 133 -12.83 -4.49 1.86
C LEU A 133 -14.29 -4.07 1.86
N ASN A 134 -14.65 -3.29 2.88
CA ASN A 134 -16.00 -2.80 3.13
C ASN A 134 -16.12 -1.28 2.91
N ARG A 135 -15.00 -0.57 2.82
CA ARG A 135 -14.97 0.87 2.50
C ARG A 135 -13.78 1.19 1.59
N LEU A 136 -14.08 1.83 0.47
CA LEU A 136 -13.11 2.41 -0.45
C LEU A 136 -13.46 3.89 -0.61
N MET A 137 -12.51 4.77 -0.31
CA MET A 137 -12.64 6.22 -0.50
C MET A 137 -11.49 6.72 -1.37
N LEU A 138 -11.84 7.35 -2.49
CA LEU A 138 -10.90 7.90 -3.47
C LEU A 138 -11.22 9.39 -3.65
N LEU A 139 -10.41 10.26 -3.04
CA LEU A 139 -10.63 11.71 -3.05
C LEU A 139 -9.45 12.40 -3.73
N GLN A 140 -9.69 13.14 -4.82
CA GLN A 140 -8.62 13.90 -5.50
C GLN A 140 -7.39 13.01 -5.86
N VAL A 141 -7.66 11.83 -6.41
CA VAL A 141 -6.65 10.89 -6.91
C VAL A 141 -6.42 11.07 -8.41
N GLY A 142 -5.22 10.78 -8.89
CA GLY A 142 -4.80 10.95 -10.29
C GLY A 142 -5.27 9.87 -11.28
N PHE A 143 -6.25 9.05 -10.93
CA PHE A 143 -6.70 7.96 -11.80
C PHE A 143 -7.42 8.49 -13.04
N GLU A 144 -6.83 8.31 -14.22
CA GLU A 144 -7.51 8.55 -15.50
C GLU A 144 -8.59 7.49 -15.78
N VAL A 145 -8.31 6.24 -15.36
CA VAL A 145 -9.22 5.10 -15.42
C VAL A 145 -9.13 4.37 -14.09
N VAL A 146 -10.27 3.95 -13.53
CA VAL A 146 -10.30 3.13 -12.31
C VAL A 146 -9.53 1.82 -12.57
N PRO A 147 -8.45 1.55 -11.81
CA PRO A 147 -7.67 0.32 -11.96
C PRO A 147 -8.54 -0.95 -11.82
N ASP A 148 -8.21 -2.01 -12.56
CA ASP A 148 -8.98 -3.26 -12.63
C ASP A 148 -9.18 -3.90 -11.24
N GLU A 149 -8.21 -3.70 -10.35
CA GLU A 149 -8.18 -4.11 -8.96
C GLU A 149 -9.37 -3.58 -8.15
N PHE A 150 -9.92 -2.43 -8.57
CA PHE A 150 -11.07 -1.80 -7.94
C PHE A 150 -12.38 -2.03 -8.69
N ARG A 151 -12.37 -2.60 -9.90
CA ARG A 151 -13.59 -2.77 -10.71
C ARG A 151 -14.60 -3.74 -10.06
N GLY A 152 -14.11 -4.77 -9.37
CA GLY A 152 -14.92 -5.70 -8.59
C GLY A 152 -15.43 -5.12 -7.26
N LEU A 153 -14.92 -3.95 -6.85
CA LEU A 153 -15.24 -3.26 -5.60
C LEU A 153 -16.31 -2.16 -5.79
N SER A 154 -16.95 -2.13 -6.96
CA SER A 154 -17.94 -1.13 -7.41
C SER A 154 -19.17 -0.94 -6.51
N SER A 155 -19.37 -1.79 -5.50
CA SER A 155 -20.39 -1.60 -4.45
C SER A 155 -19.98 -0.58 -3.38
N LEU A 156 -18.73 -0.11 -3.39
CA LEU A 156 -18.18 0.80 -2.39
C LEU A 156 -18.31 2.25 -2.86
N ARG A 157 -18.90 3.08 -1.98
CA ARG A 157 -19.24 4.48 -2.26
C ARG A 157 -17.99 5.30 -2.59
N THR A 158 -17.78 5.57 -3.87
CA THR A 158 -16.99 6.71 -4.35
C THR A 158 -17.75 7.99 -3.96
N LEU A 159 -17.24 8.73 -2.99
CA LEU A 159 -17.72 10.07 -2.62
C LEU A 159 -16.85 11.12 -3.30
#